data_AF-A0A960YX45-F1
#
_entry.id   AF-A0A960YX45-F1
#
_cell.length_a   1.000
_cell.length_b   1.000
_cell.length_c   1.000
_cell.angle_alpha   90.00
_cell.angle_beta   90.00
_cell.angle_gamma   90.00
#
_symmetry.space_group_name_H-M   'P 1'
#
loop_
_entity.id
_entity.type
_entity.pdbx_description
1 polymer ?
#
loop_
_entity_poly.entity_id
_entity_poly.type
_entity_poly.pdbx_seq_one_letter_code
_entity_poly.pdbx_strand_id
1 'polypeptide(L)' 'MITEQMKSLLKHYNEGLQLYKDMKFKEALSSFQKGLEIIPDDGPSRMYITRCEEFIKEPPPADWDGVYVMKTK' A
#
# COMPACT_ATOMS: atom_id res chain seq x y z
N MET A 1 3.32 22.20 10.26
CA MET A 1 2.23 21.46 10.95
C MET A 1 1.65 20.44 9.97
N ILE A 2 1.38 19.23 10.43
CA ILE A 2 0.71 18.19 9.63
C ILE A 2 -0.80 18.51 9.62
N THR A 3 -1.45 18.53 8.46
CA THR A 3 -2.88 18.83 8.32
C THR A 3 -3.74 17.66 8.80
N GLU A 4 -5.02 17.91 9.12
CA GLU A 4 -5.95 16.84 9.50
C GLU A 4 -6.16 15.81 8.37
N GLN A 5 -6.19 16.27 7.11
CA GLN A 5 -6.20 15.39 5.94
C GLN A 5 -4.98 14.47 5.90
N MET A 6 -3.79 15.01 6.17
CA MET A 6 -2.56 14.21 6.21
C MET A 6 -2.59 13.20 7.36
N LYS A 7 -3.13 13.55 8.54
CA LYS A 7 -3.33 12.57 9.63
C LYS A 7 -4.28 11.44 9.22
N SER A 8 -5.37 11.77 8.53
CA SER A 8 -6.36 10.78 8.06
C SER A 8 -5.76 9.87 6.98
N LEU A 9 -5.03 10.43 6.02
CA LEU A 9 -4.23 9.67 5.05
C LEU A 9 -3.28 8.69 5.76
N LEU A 10 -2.50 9.19 6.74
CA LEU A 10 -1.51 8.38 7.45
C LEU A 10 -2.14 7.20 8.20
N LYS A 11 -3.38 7.35 8.71
CA LYS A 11 -4.10 6.23 9.33
C LYS A 11 -4.33 5.10 8.33
N HIS A 12 -4.85 5.43 7.14
CA HIS A 12 -5.11 4.46 6.09
C HIS A 12 -3.83 3.88 5.49
N TYR A 13 -2.81 4.71 5.30
CA TYR A 13 -1.50 4.28 4.84
C TYR A 13 -0.86 3.27 5.80
N ASN A 14 -0.87 3.55 7.11
CA ASN A 14 -0.30 2.64 8.12
C ASN A 14 -1.07 1.32 8.20
N GLU A 15 -2.40 1.37 8.12
CA GLU A 15 -3.24 0.17 8.03
C GLU A 15 -2.90 -0.65 6.78
N GLY A 16 -2.81 0.00 5.61
CA GLY A 16 -2.41 -0.63 4.36
C GLY A 16 -1.02 -1.26 4.43
N LEU A 17 -0.06 -0.60 5.08
CA LEU A 17 1.31 -1.09 5.23
C LEU A 17 1.37 -2.33 6.13
N GLN A 18 0.56 -2.38 7.20
CA GLN A 18 0.48 -3.57 8.04
C GLN A 18 -0.12 -4.75 7.27
N LEU A 19 -1.24 -4.53 6.57
CA LEU A 19 -1.88 -5.55 5.76
C LEU A 19 -0.97 -6.05 4.63
N TYR A 20 -0.21 -5.15 4.01
CA TYR A 20 0.77 -5.48 2.98
C TYR A 20 1.85 -6.41 3.52
N LYS A 21 2.39 -6.14 4.71
CA LYS A 21 3.38 -7.02 5.38
C LYS A 21 2.80 -8.37 5.78
N ASP A 22 1.51 -8.40 6.11
CA ASP A 22 0.77 -9.64 6.40
C ASP A 22 0.34 -10.40 5.13
N MET A 23 0.80 -9.99 3.94
CA MET A 23 0.43 -10.53 2.62
C MET A 23 -1.07 -10.46 2.30
N LYS A 24 -1.83 -9.61 3.02
CA LYS A 24 -3.26 -9.33 2.79
C LYS A 24 -3.41 -8.25 1.72
N PHE A 25 -2.95 -8.55 0.51
CA PHE A 25 -2.77 -7.54 -0.55
C PHE A 25 -4.08 -6.90 -1.03
N LYS A 26 -5.21 -7.61 -1.00
CA LYS A 26 -6.52 -7.05 -1.40
C LYS A 26 -7.01 -6.03 -0.38
N GLU A 27 -6.83 -6.32 0.90
CA GLU A 27 -7.19 -5.43 2.00
C GLU A 27 -6.24 -4.24 2.05
N ALA A 28 -4.93 -4.48 1.86
CA ALA A 28 -3.93 -3.43 1.74
C ALA A 28 -4.25 -2.46 0.60
N LEU A 29 -4.58 -2.98 -0.58
CA LEU A 29 -5.01 -2.21 -1.74
C LEU A 29 -6.18 -1.27 -1.40
N SER A 30 -7.23 -1.79 -0.75
CA SER A 30 -8.38 -0.99 -0.33
C SER A 30 -7.99 0.13 0.64
N SER A 31 -7.11 -0.15 1.60
CA SER A 31 -6.64 0.87 2.55
C SER A 31 -5.85 1.98 1.86
N PHE A 32 -4.96 1.66 0.92
CA PHE A 32 -4.24 2.69 0.17
C PHE A 32 -5.15 3.52 -0.74
N GLN A 33 -6.18 2.89 -1.35
CA GLN A 33 -7.18 3.61 -2.15
C GLN A 33 -7.96 4.62 -1.30
N LYS A 34 -8.38 4.27 -0.08
CA LYS A 34 -8.98 5.22 0.87
C LYS A 34 -8.04 6.37 1.22
N GLY A 35 -6.74 6.11 1.29
CA GLY A 35 -5.73 7.16 1.41
C GLY A 35 -5.77 8.16 0.25
N LEU A 36 -5.82 7.66 -0.98
CA LEU A 36 -5.92 8.49 -2.19
C LEU A 36 -7.24 9.23 -2.33
N GLU A 37 -8.34 8.73 -1.76
CA GLU A 37 -9.60 9.49 -1.68
C GLU A 37 -9.45 10.77 -0.83
N ILE A 38 -8.52 10.78 0.14
CA ILE A 38 -8.25 11.94 1.00
C ILE A 38 -7.21 12.86 0.38
N ILE A 39 -6.09 12.30 -0.09
CA ILE A 39 -5.01 13.02 -0.76
C ILE A 39 -4.68 12.28 -2.07
N PRO A 40 -5.28 12.70 -3.20
CA PRO A 40 -5.12 12.02 -4.49
C PRO A 40 -3.68 11.94 -4.98
N ASP A 41 -2.81 12.85 -4.55
CA ASP A 41 -1.42 12.94 -4.99
C ASP A 41 -0.43 12.27 -4.02
N ASP A 42 -0.91 11.42 -3.09
CA ASP A 42 -0.03 10.66 -2.21
C ASP A 42 0.77 9.58 -2.99
N GLY A 43 1.99 9.94 -3.36
CA GLY A 43 2.93 9.07 -4.09
C GLY A 43 3.16 7.71 -3.42
N PRO A 44 3.42 7.63 -2.10
CA PRO A 44 3.53 6.37 -1.37
C PRO A 44 2.32 5.45 -1.54
N SER A 45 1.08 5.91 -1.32
CA SER A 45 -0.10 5.06 -1.50
C SER A 45 -0.23 4.57 -2.94
N ARG A 46 0.01 5.42 -3.95
CA ARG A 46 0.03 5.00 -5.37
C ARG A 46 1.04 3.88 -5.63
N MET A 47 2.24 4.01 -5.09
CA MET A 47 3.29 3.00 -5.24
C MET A 47 2.86 1.65 -4.64
N TYR A 48 2.31 1.66 -3.43
CA TYR A 48 1.87 0.43 -2.78
C TYR A 48 0.63 -0.19 -3.44
N ILE A 49 -0.27 0.62 -4.02
CA ILE A 49 -1.38 0.12 -4.85
C ILE A 49 -0.84 -0.72 -5.99
N THR A 50 0.12 -0.20 -6.77
CA THR A 50 0.73 -0.95 -7.87
C THR A 50 1.35 -2.27 -7.39
N ARG A 51 2.09 -2.24 -6.27
CA ARG A 51 2.67 -3.46 -5.69
C ARG A 51 1.61 -4.47 -5.23
N CYS A 52 0.53 -4.00 -4.61
CA CYS A 52 -0.58 -4.87 -4.22
C CYS A 52 -1.22 -5.51 -5.44
N GLU A 53 -1.47 -4.74 -6.51
CA GLU A 53 -2.03 -5.27 -7.76
C GLU A 53 -1.13 -6.33 -8.40
N GLU A 54 0.19 -6.14 -8.35
CA GLU A 54 1.16 -7.14 -8.80
C GLU A 54 1.11 -8.40 -7.94
N PHE A 55 1.18 -8.29 -6.61
CA PHE A 55 1.16 -9.45 -5.71
C PHE A 55 -0.20 -10.15 -5.61
N ILE A 56 -1.30 -9.49 -5.95
CA ILE A 56 -2.59 -10.16 -6.11
C ILE A 56 -2.56 -11.09 -7.33
N LYS A 57 -1.86 -10.70 -8.41
CA LYS A 57 -1.74 -11.49 -9.66
C LYS A 57 -0.65 -12.55 -9.55
N GLU A 58 0.47 -12.19 -8.96
CA GLU A 58 1.66 -13.03 -8.79
C GLU A 58 2.06 -13.00 -7.29
N PRO A 59 1.39 -13.79 -6.43
CA PRO A 59 1.68 -13.81 -5.00
C PRO A 59 3.14 -14.13 -4.71
N PRO A 60 3.77 -13.44 -3.74
CA PRO A 60 5.13 -13.76 -3.35
C PRO A 60 5.16 -15.08 -2.56
N PRO A 61 6.36 -15.66 -2.35
CA PRO A 61 6.54 -16.85 -1.53
C PRO A 61 5.97 -16.71 -0.11
N ALA A 62 5.65 -17.83 0.54
CA ALA A 62 5.08 -17.82 1.89
C ALA A 62 6.04 -17.30 2.97
N ASP A 63 7.35 -17.35 2.71
CA ASP A 63 8.44 -16.84 3.54
C ASP A 63 8.88 -15.41 3.15
N TRP A 64 8.06 -14.71 2.38
CA TRP A 64 8.35 -13.35 1.94
C TRP A 64 8.50 -12.38 3.12
N ASP A 65 9.58 -11.60 3.10
CA ASP A 65 10.01 -10.71 4.17
C ASP A 65 9.53 -9.25 4.00
N GLY A 66 8.67 -9.00 3.02
CA GLY A 66 8.16 -7.68 2.68
C GLY A 66 9.00 -6.90 1.65
N VAL A 67 10.09 -7.49 1.13
CA VAL A 67 10.93 -6.84 0.12
C VAL A 67 10.25 -6.85 -1.25
N TYR A 68 10.11 -5.66 -1.83
CA TYR A 68 9.69 -5.51 -3.23
C TYR A 68 10.93 -5.37 -4.12
N VAL A 69 11.12 -6.33 -5.03
CA VAL A 69 12.19 -6.26 -6.04
C VAL A 69 11.63 -5.55 -7.27
N MET A 70 12.17 -4.37 -7.58
CA MET A 70 11.85 -3.68 -8.84
C MET A 70 12.32 -4.55 -10.02
N LYS A 71 11.36 -5.12 -10.76
CA LYS A 71 11.63 -5.76 -12.05
C LYS A 71 11.93 -4.65 -13.07
N THR A 72 13.20 -4.30 -13.27
CA THR A 72 13.60 -3.41 -14.37
C THR A 72 13.30 -4.08 -15.72
N LYS A 73 12.78 -3.28 -16.67
CA LYS A 73 12.79 -3.65 -18.09
C LYS A 73 14.17 -3.42 -18.68
#